data_AF-A0A9W8C9M8-F1
#
_entry.id   AF-A0A9W8C9M8-F1
#
_cell.length_a   1.000
_cell.length_b   1.000
_cell.length_c   1.000
_cell.angle_alpha   90.00
_cell.angle_beta   90.00
_cell.angle_gamma   90.00
#
_symmetry.space_group_name_H-M   'P 1'
#
loop_
_entity.id
_entity.type
_entity.pdbx_description
1 polymer ?
#
loop_
_entity_poly.entity_id
_entity_poly.type
_entity_poly.pdbx_seq_one_letter_code
_entity_poly.pdbx_strand_id
1 'polypeptide(L)'
;MTITTVRDLRRMLPKTYDHRREVLSEVCMVLSQHKNLEAVKDKFVFNDGTVKNLISLTGTVMVFYEGKRYNIPVCLWLNESYPRSAPICYVKPTRDMMIVSSRHVNSNGEIMLPYLDEWRHTQCDLHSLIQVIMAVFSEVSPVCILQVDSRLVVEECSHVILDREDNLLFCENNETNC
;
A
#
# COMPACT_ATOMS: atom_id res chain seq x y z
N MET A 1 20.08 10.11 4.54
CA MET A 1 19.30 10.44 3.33
C MET A 1 20.26 10.52 2.15
N THR A 2 20.19 9.56 1.24
CA THR A 2 20.91 9.60 -0.04
C THR A 2 20.19 10.60 -0.94
N ILE A 3 20.83 11.74 -1.23
CA ILE A 3 20.34 12.63 -2.29
C ILE A 3 20.58 11.89 -3.60
N THR A 4 19.55 11.24 -4.13
CA THR A 4 19.65 10.59 -5.44
C THR A 4 19.56 11.68 -6.50
N THR A 5 20.68 12.04 -7.12
CA THR A 5 20.65 13.07 -8.17
C THR A 5 19.97 12.52 -9.43
N VAL A 6 19.43 13.41 -10.28
CA VAL A 6 18.87 13.03 -11.59
C VAL A 6 19.89 12.24 -12.43
N ARG A 7 21.18 12.57 -12.30
CA ARG A 7 22.28 11.87 -12.98
C ARG A 7 22.45 10.43 -12.47
N ASP A 8 22.25 10.21 -11.18
CA ASP A 8 22.31 8.88 -10.57
C ASP A 8 21.13 8.02 -11.01
N LEU A 9 19.91 8.59 -10.97
CA LEU A 9 18.70 7.94 -11.47
C LEU A 9 18.84 7.52 -12.93
N ARG A 10 19.38 8.40 -13.78
CA ARG A 10 19.60 8.10 -15.20
C ARG A 10 20.56 6.92 -15.41
N ARG A 11 21.61 6.81 -14.57
CA ARG A 11 22.55 5.68 -14.60
C ARG A 11 21.95 4.40 -14.04
N MET A 12 21.06 4.53 -13.05
CA MET A 12 20.41 3.42 -12.39
C MET A 12 19.32 2.78 -13.25
N LEU A 13 18.53 3.58 -13.98
CA LEU A 13 17.42 3.06 -14.78
C LEU A 13 17.94 2.11 -15.90
N PRO A 14 17.50 0.84 -15.96
CA PRO A 14 17.90 -0.13 -17.00
C PRO A 14 17.49 0.27 -18.42
N LYS A 15 18.37 0.05 -19.41
CA LYS A 15 18.12 0.45 -20.82
C LYS A 15 16.90 -0.22 -21.47
N THR A 16 16.40 -1.28 -20.85
CA THR A 16 15.24 -2.06 -21.28
C THR A 16 13.90 -1.36 -21.09
N TYR A 17 13.84 -0.27 -20.32
CA TYR A 17 12.62 0.52 -20.18
C TYR A 17 12.26 1.23 -21.48
N ASP A 18 11.00 1.15 -21.87
CA ASP A 18 10.51 1.72 -23.13
C ASP A 18 10.48 3.26 -23.06
N HIS A 19 9.98 3.81 -21.95
CA HIS A 19 9.71 5.25 -21.78
C HIS A 19 10.63 5.89 -20.75
N ARG A 20 11.95 5.70 -20.91
CA ARG A 20 12.95 6.12 -19.92
C ARG A 20 12.86 7.58 -19.47
N ARG A 21 12.54 8.50 -20.39
CA ARG A 21 12.47 9.94 -20.07
C ARG A 21 11.29 10.25 -19.14
N GLU A 22 10.13 9.66 -19.44
CA GLU A 22 8.92 9.78 -18.62
C GLU A 22 9.16 9.17 -17.23
N VAL A 23 9.68 7.94 -17.17
CA VAL A 23 10.03 7.26 -15.91
C VAL A 23 10.94 8.14 -15.05
N LEU A 24 12.01 8.70 -15.63
CA LEU A 24 12.92 9.57 -14.88
C LEU A 24 12.24 10.84 -14.38
N SER A 25 11.39 11.47 -15.21
CA SER A 25 10.67 12.68 -14.85
C SER A 25 9.73 12.44 -13.67
N GLU A 26 8.91 11.39 -13.75
CA GLU A 26 7.96 11.05 -12.69
C GLU A 26 8.65 10.61 -11.39
N VAL A 27 9.68 9.77 -11.48
CA VAL A 27 10.47 9.36 -10.31
C VAL A 27 11.12 10.59 -9.65
N CYS A 28 11.69 11.51 -10.42
CA CYS A 28 12.26 12.75 -9.86
C CYS A 28 11.21 13.59 -9.16
N MET A 29 10.02 13.74 -9.77
CA MET A 29 8.90 14.47 -9.18
C MET A 29 8.49 13.87 -7.84
N VAL A 30 8.26 12.56 -7.78
CA VAL A 30 7.87 11.85 -6.55
C VAL A 30 8.93 11.98 -5.47
N LEU A 31 10.21 11.75 -5.77
CA LEU A 31 11.29 11.87 -4.80
C LEU A 31 11.49 13.32 -4.31
N SER A 32 11.10 14.32 -5.12
CA SER A 32 11.15 15.72 -4.70
C SER A 32 10.09 16.03 -3.64
N GLN A 33 8.92 15.40 -3.70
CA GLN A 33 7.79 15.62 -2.80
C GLN A 33 7.81 14.69 -1.58
N HIS A 34 8.27 13.44 -1.75
CA HIS A 34 8.29 12.41 -0.71
C HIS A 34 9.72 12.08 -0.30
N LYS A 35 10.26 12.82 0.67
CA LYS A 35 11.66 12.71 1.12
C LYS A 35 12.03 11.38 1.77
N ASN A 36 11.04 10.62 2.21
CA ASN A 36 11.21 9.31 2.83
C ASN A 36 11.12 8.16 1.82
N LEU A 37 10.97 8.46 0.53
CA LEU A 37 11.10 7.49 -0.55
C LEU A 37 12.48 7.60 -1.18
N GLU A 38 13.00 6.48 -1.62
CA GLU A 38 14.23 6.38 -2.41
C GLU A 38 14.00 5.47 -3.61
N ALA A 39 14.71 5.75 -4.70
CA ALA A 39 14.70 4.88 -5.86
C ALA A 39 15.85 3.87 -5.75
N VAL A 40 15.51 2.59 -5.91
CA VAL A 40 16.44 1.47 -5.81
C VAL A 40 16.32 0.62 -7.07
N LYS A 41 17.45 0.16 -7.60
CA LYS A 41 17.47 -0.88 -8.65
C LYS A 41 17.75 -2.22 -8.01
N ASP A 42 16.85 -3.17 -8.22
CA ASP A 42 16.97 -4.50 -7.64
C ASP A 42 16.29 -5.56 -8.53
N LYS A 43 16.47 -6.83 -8.20
CA LYS A 43 15.86 -7.97 -8.91
C LYS A 43 14.43 -8.19 -8.43
N PHE A 44 13.49 -8.11 -9.35
CA PHE A 44 12.11 -8.50 -9.14
C PHE A 44 11.87 -9.90 -9.70
N VAL A 45 11.21 -10.75 -8.93
CA VAL A 45 10.83 -12.12 -9.33
C VAL A 45 9.32 -12.11 -9.58
N PHE A 46 8.93 -12.36 -10.82
CA PHE A 46 7.52 -12.46 -11.23
C PHE A 46 6.94 -13.82 -10.81
N ASN A 47 5.61 -13.91 -10.78
CA ASN A 47 4.89 -15.13 -10.39
C ASN A 47 5.17 -16.34 -11.31
N ASP A 48 5.62 -16.10 -12.55
CA ASP A 48 6.05 -17.13 -13.51
C ASP A 48 7.50 -17.60 -13.27
N GLY A 49 8.19 -17.06 -12.27
CA GLY A 49 9.60 -17.33 -11.95
C GLY A 49 10.59 -16.47 -12.75
N THR A 50 10.11 -15.64 -13.69
CA THR A 50 10.99 -14.73 -14.45
C THR A 50 11.62 -13.70 -13.51
N VAL A 51 12.92 -13.45 -13.67
CA VAL A 51 13.65 -12.45 -12.86
C VAL A 51 14.07 -11.29 -13.75
N LYS A 52 13.73 -10.06 -13.37
CA LYS A 52 14.16 -8.84 -14.06
C LYS A 52 14.81 -7.85 -13.12
N ASN A 53 15.76 -7.06 -13.64
CA ASN A 53 16.29 -5.91 -12.90
C ASN A 53 15.37 -4.72 -13.14
N LEU A 54 14.63 -4.30 -12.11
CA LEU A 54 13.67 -3.20 -12.18
C LEU A 54 14.10 -2.07 -11.24
N ILE A 55 13.51 -0.90 -11.44
CA ILE A 55 13.56 0.19 -10.47
C ILE A 55 12.31 0.11 -9.57
N SER A 56 12.51 0.36 -8.28
CA SER A 56 11.43 0.50 -7.29
C SER A 56 11.57 1.81 -6.53
N LEU A 57 10.45 2.42 -6.17
CA LEU A 57 10.39 3.46 -5.15
C LEU A 57 10.04 2.82 -3.83
N THR A 58 11.00 2.77 -2.90
CA THR A 58 10.86 2.11 -1.60
C THR A 58 11.10 3.12 -0.49
N GLY A 59 10.43 2.94 0.65
CA GLY A 59 10.54 3.85 1.79
C GLY A 59 9.21 3.98 2.50
N THR A 60 8.88 5.16 3.03
CA THR A 60 7.61 5.36 3.74
C THR A 60 6.78 6.52 3.18
N VAL A 61 5.46 6.35 3.14
CA VAL A 61 4.50 7.43 2.91
C VAL A 61 3.87 7.85 4.23
N MET A 62 3.69 9.15 4.44
CA MET A 62 3.04 9.67 5.64
C MET A 62 1.53 9.64 5.46
N VAL A 63 0.81 9.03 6.39
CA VAL A 63 -0.66 9.01 6.40
C VAL A 63 -1.19 9.52 7.73
N PHE A 64 -2.41 10.03 7.72
CA PHE A 64 -3.15 10.36 8.93
C PHE A 64 -4.21 9.29 9.16
N TYR A 65 -4.10 8.55 10.26
CA TYR A 65 -5.07 7.53 10.63
C TYR A 65 -5.47 7.81 12.09
N GLU A 66 -6.79 7.87 12.35
CA GLU A 66 -7.33 8.15 13.69
C GLU A 66 -6.70 9.36 14.41
N GLY A 67 -6.49 10.45 13.67
CA GLY A 67 -5.92 11.69 14.21
C GLY A 67 -4.41 11.66 14.49
N LYS A 68 -3.71 10.56 14.19
CA LYS A 68 -2.25 10.42 14.35
C LYS A 68 -1.56 10.25 13.00
N ARG A 69 -0.30 10.70 12.93
CA ARG A 69 0.55 10.53 11.74
C ARG A 69 1.33 9.22 11.83
N TYR A 70 1.21 8.40 10.80
CA TYR A 70 1.96 7.15 10.66
C TYR A 70 2.81 7.17 9.39
N ASN A 71 3.98 6.54 9.44
CA ASN A 71 4.84 6.34 8.28
C ASN A 71 4.65 4.90 7.81
N ILE A 72 3.89 4.71 6.74
CA ILE A 72 3.61 3.37 6.21
C ILE A 72 4.70 3.00 5.21
N PRO A 73 5.41 1.89 5.44
CA PRO A 73 6.43 1.42 4.52
C PRO A 73 5.81 0.84 3.24
N VAL A 74 6.21 1.37 2.09
CA VAL A 74 5.71 0.98 0.78
C VAL A 74 6.85 0.71 -0.20
N CYS A 75 6.56 -0.05 -1.25
CA CYS A 75 7.46 -0.33 -2.35
C CYS A 75 6.68 -0.40 -3.66
N LEU A 76 6.96 0.51 -4.59
CA LEU A 76 6.32 0.60 -5.89
C LEU A 76 7.33 0.18 -6.96
N TRP A 77 7.13 -1.00 -7.55
CA TRP A 77 7.95 -1.51 -8.64
C TRP A 77 7.44 -1.02 -9.98
N LEU A 78 8.34 -0.54 -10.83
CA LEU A 78 8.00 -0.09 -12.18
C LEU A 78 8.45 -1.17 -13.17
N ASN A 79 7.53 -1.75 -13.93
CA ASN A 79 7.90 -2.67 -15.02
C ASN A 79 8.58 -1.89 -16.17
N GLU A 80 9.32 -2.58 -17.04
CA GLU A 80 10.00 -1.99 -18.20
C GLU A 80 9.03 -1.28 -19.17
N SER A 81 7.77 -1.74 -19.19
CA SER A 81 6.68 -1.15 -19.97
C SER A 81 6.07 0.12 -19.35
N TYR A 82 6.42 0.49 -18.12
CA TYR A 82 5.92 1.72 -17.48
C TYR A 82 6.20 2.96 -18.36
N PRO A 83 5.24 3.91 -18.52
CA PRO A 83 3.92 4.00 -17.86
C PRO A 83 2.77 3.31 -18.59
N ARG A 84 3.02 2.42 -19.57
CA ARG A 84 1.94 1.62 -20.20
C ARG A 84 1.29 0.62 -19.27
N SER A 85 2.08 0.08 -18.35
CA SER A 85 1.61 -0.80 -17.29
C SER A 85 1.61 -0.07 -15.96
N ALA A 86 0.63 -0.36 -15.11
CA ALA A 86 0.61 0.11 -13.74
C ALA A 86 1.86 -0.35 -12.95
N PRO A 87 2.28 0.40 -11.93
CA PRO A 87 3.24 -0.08 -10.93
C PRO A 87 2.71 -1.28 -10.16
N ILE A 88 3.60 -2.17 -9.72
CA ILE A 88 3.28 -3.24 -8.78
C ILE A 88 3.63 -2.74 -7.38
N CYS A 89 2.63 -2.63 -6.51
CA CYS A 89 2.75 -1.92 -5.24
C CYS A 89 2.65 -2.89 -4.06
N TYR A 90 3.53 -2.73 -3.08
CA TYR A 90 3.51 -3.51 -1.84
C TYR A 90 3.63 -2.62 -0.62
N VAL A 91 3.01 -3.06 0.47
CA VAL A 91 3.34 -2.67 1.83
C VAL A 91 4.50 -3.54 2.31
N LYS A 92 5.50 -2.93 2.92
CA LYS A 92 6.71 -3.62 3.41
C LYS A 92 6.81 -3.50 4.93
N PRO A 93 6.09 -4.32 5.71
CA PRO A 93 6.11 -4.22 7.17
C PRO A 93 7.54 -4.31 7.72
N THR A 94 7.83 -3.53 8.76
CA THR A 94 9.05 -3.71 9.55
C THR A 94 8.93 -4.96 10.42
N ARG A 95 10.01 -5.31 11.14
CA ARG A 95 10.04 -6.48 12.03
C ARG A 95 8.98 -6.47 13.13
N ASP A 96 8.50 -5.29 13.49
CA ASP A 96 7.52 -5.07 14.55
C ASP A 96 6.11 -4.79 13.98
N MET A 97 5.90 -5.03 12.68
CA MET A 97 4.63 -4.80 12.00
C MET A 97 4.08 -6.09 11.39
N MET A 98 2.76 -6.14 11.27
CA MET A 98 2.03 -7.20 10.58
C MET A 98 1.09 -6.58 9.54
N ILE A 99 0.94 -7.24 8.40
CA ILE A 99 0.00 -6.82 7.36
C ILE A 99 -1.43 -7.09 7.83
N VAL A 100 -2.28 -6.07 7.68
CA VAL A 100 -3.73 -6.17 7.89
C VAL A 100 -4.37 -6.30 6.51
N SER A 101 -4.85 -7.50 6.18
CA SER A 101 -5.53 -7.75 4.90
C SER A 101 -6.84 -6.98 4.83
N SER A 102 -7.13 -6.39 3.67
CA SER A 102 -8.35 -5.64 3.42
C SER A 102 -8.77 -5.77 1.95
N ARG A 103 -9.83 -5.06 1.56
CA ARG A 103 -10.22 -4.94 0.13
C ARG A 103 -9.13 -4.34 -0.76
N HIS A 104 -8.14 -3.65 -0.17
CA HIS A 104 -7.08 -2.95 -0.90
C HIS A 104 -5.67 -3.50 -0.66
N VAL A 105 -5.51 -4.46 0.23
CA VAL A 105 -4.21 -5.06 0.54
C VAL A 105 -4.39 -6.56 0.79
N ASN A 106 -3.70 -7.40 0.03
CA ASN A 106 -3.76 -8.85 0.22
C ASN A 106 -2.82 -9.33 1.35
N SER A 107 -2.87 -10.62 1.69
CA SER A 107 -2.04 -11.22 2.77
C SER A 107 -0.54 -11.16 2.51
N ASN A 108 -0.11 -11.01 1.24
CA ASN A 108 1.28 -10.83 0.87
C ASN A 108 1.72 -9.35 0.91
N GLY A 109 0.80 -8.44 1.26
CA GLY A 109 1.04 -7.00 1.33
C GLY A 109 0.92 -6.30 -0.02
N GLU A 110 0.49 -6.97 -1.08
CA GLU A 110 0.26 -6.34 -2.39
C GLU A 110 -0.93 -5.39 -2.30
N ILE A 111 -0.74 -4.19 -2.82
CA ILE A 111 -1.73 -3.12 -2.83
C ILE A 111 -2.58 -3.25 -4.10
N MET A 112 -3.88 -3.45 -3.92
CA MET A 112 -4.88 -3.66 -4.97
C MET A 112 -5.88 -2.50 -4.96
N LEU A 113 -5.73 -1.56 -5.89
CA LEU A 113 -6.54 -0.34 -5.93
C LEU A 113 -7.26 -0.24 -7.28
N PRO A 114 -8.50 0.27 -7.32
CA PRO A 114 -9.18 0.57 -8.59
C PRO A 114 -8.33 1.46 -9.51
N TYR A 115 -7.55 2.38 -8.94
CA TYR A 115 -6.62 3.23 -9.68
C TYR A 115 -5.52 2.45 -10.42
N LEU A 116 -5.08 1.31 -9.88
CA LEU A 116 -4.12 0.41 -10.52
C LEU A 116 -4.81 -0.44 -11.60
N ASP A 117 -6.01 -0.94 -11.32
CA ASP A 117 -6.80 -1.76 -12.26
C ASP A 117 -7.22 -0.96 -13.51
N GLU A 118 -7.55 0.32 -13.33
CA GLU A 118 -7.97 1.24 -14.39
C GLU A 118 -6.81 2.07 -14.96
N TRP A 119 -5.57 1.69 -14.68
CA TRP A 119 -4.39 2.45 -15.07
C TRP A 119 -4.31 2.71 -16.58
N ARG A 120 -4.15 3.98 -16.97
CA ARG A 120 -4.00 4.40 -18.38
C ARG A 120 -2.78 5.30 -18.56
N HIS A 121 -1.86 4.87 -19.43
CA HIS A 121 -0.72 5.68 -19.89
C HIS A 121 -1.26 7.01 -20.42
N THR A 122 -0.87 8.14 -19.80
CA THR A 122 -1.31 9.54 -20.01
C THR A 122 -2.41 10.08 -19.08
N GLN A 123 -3.20 9.24 -18.41
CA GLN A 123 -4.22 9.69 -17.45
C GLN A 123 -3.82 9.40 -16.00
N CYS A 124 -2.96 8.41 -15.80
CA CYS A 124 -2.44 8.02 -14.50
C CYS A 124 -0.95 8.33 -14.39
N ASP A 125 -0.50 8.67 -13.18
CA ASP A 125 0.91 8.94 -12.87
C ASP A 125 1.27 8.47 -11.44
N LEU A 126 2.58 8.39 -11.14
CA LEU A 126 3.05 7.93 -9.83
C LEU A 126 2.65 8.85 -8.67
N HIS A 127 2.56 10.15 -8.90
CA HIS A 127 2.26 11.08 -7.83
C HIS A 127 0.81 10.89 -7.37
N SER A 128 -0.13 10.89 -8.31
CA SER A 128 -1.55 10.61 -8.05
C SER A 128 -1.75 9.23 -7.43
N LEU A 129 -1.06 8.19 -7.89
CA LEU A 129 -1.11 6.87 -7.26
C LEU A 129 -0.72 6.92 -5.77
N ILE A 130 0.35 7.63 -5.42
CA ILE A 130 0.78 7.78 -4.02
C ILE A 130 -0.27 8.54 -3.20
N GLN A 131 -0.90 9.57 -3.76
CA GLN A 131 -1.99 10.28 -3.08
C GLN A 131 -3.19 9.35 -2.83
N VAL A 132 -3.56 8.51 -3.80
CA VAL A 132 -4.63 7.52 -3.64
C VAL A 132 -4.27 6.50 -2.56
N ILE A 133 -3.03 6.00 -2.54
CA ILE A 133 -2.54 5.09 -1.49
C ILE A 133 -2.66 5.75 -0.12
N MET A 134 -2.21 7.01 0.02
CA MET A 134 -2.29 7.76 1.28
C MET A 134 -3.73 7.95 1.74
N ALA A 135 -4.65 8.28 0.83
CA ALA A 135 -6.07 8.45 1.14
C ALA A 135 -6.70 7.13 1.62
N VAL A 136 -6.45 6.03 0.91
CA VAL A 136 -6.98 4.71 1.28
C VAL A 136 -6.44 4.26 2.64
N PHE A 137 -5.14 4.45 2.89
CA PHE A 137 -4.53 4.08 4.16
C PHE A 137 -4.86 5.04 5.32
N SER A 138 -5.46 6.21 5.03
CA SER A 138 -6.01 7.10 6.04
C SER A 138 -7.35 6.62 6.59
N GLU A 139 -8.10 5.82 5.80
CA GLU A 139 -9.36 5.20 6.21
C GLU A 139 -9.11 3.86 6.92
N VAL A 140 -8.22 3.03 6.37
CA VAL A 140 -7.89 1.70 6.92
C VAL A 140 -6.38 1.51 6.89
N SER A 141 -5.75 1.42 8.07
CA SER A 141 -4.32 1.13 8.15
C SER A 141 -4.01 -0.26 7.59
N PRO A 142 -3.04 -0.40 6.66
CA PRO A 142 -2.65 -1.69 6.09
C PRO A 142 -1.69 -2.48 6.98
N VAL A 143 -1.25 -1.89 8.10
CA VAL A 143 -0.35 -2.51 9.07
C VAL A 143 -0.82 -2.26 10.49
N CYS A 144 -0.55 -3.22 11.36
CA CYS A 144 -0.64 -3.07 12.81
C CYS A 144 0.71 -3.40 13.46
N ILE A 145 0.92 -2.96 14.69
CA ILE A 145 2.11 -3.32 15.47
C ILE A 145 1.95 -4.77 15.95
N LEU A 146 2.99 -5.58 15.77
CA LEU A 146 3.07 -6.90 16.38
C LEU A 146 3.05 -6.74 17.89
N GLN A 147 1.94 -7.14 18.52
CA GLN A 147 1.92 -7.36 19.95
C GLN A 147 2.63 -8.68 20.22
N VAL A 148 3.90 -8.59 20.66
CA VAL A 148 4.62 -9.74 21.20
C VAL A 148 4.08 -9.99 22.60
N ASP A 149 2.89 -10.59 22.71
CA ASP A 149 2.39 -11.03 24.02
C ASP A 149 2.65 -12.51 24.21
N SER A 150 3.52 -12.78 25.20
CA SER A 150 3.32 -13.95 26.05
C SER A 150 1.95 -13.83 26.72
N ARG A 151 0.93 -14.39 26.05
CA ARG A 151 -0.45 -14.65 26.50
C ARG A 151 -1.47 -13.52 26.27
N LEU A 152 -2.32 -13.76 25.26
CA LEU A 152 -3.75 -13.40 25.15
C LEU A 152 -4.12 -11.91 25.29
N VAL A 153 -4.39 -11.22 24.17
CA VAL A 153 -5.61 -10.42 23.97
C VAL A 153 -5.93 -10.37 22.47
N VAL A 154 -7.00 -11.03 22.04
CA VAL A 154 -7.69 -10.68 20.79
C VAL A 154 -8.74 -9.66 21.21
N GLU A 155 -8.41 -8.38 21.10
CA GLU A 155 -9.43 -7.32 21.17
C GLU A 155 -9.74 -6.87 19.75
N GLU A 156 -11.01 -7.03 19.42
CA GLU A 156 -11.66 -6.84 18.13
C GLU A 156 -11.46 -5.43 17.56
N CYS A 157 -10.77 -5.31 16.42
CA CYS A 157 -11.03 -4.19 15.51
C CYS A 157 -12.24 -4.50 14.64
N SER A 158 -13.43 -4.48 15.25
CA SER A 158 -14.70 -4.44 14.52
C SER A 158 -15.74 -3.62 15.27
N HIS A 159 -15.52 -2.31 15.35
CA HIS A 159 -16.63 -1.39 15.56
C HIS A 159 -17.25 -1.03 14.21
N VAL A 160 -18.15 -1.90 13.75
CA VAL A 160 -19.31 -1.48 12.98
C VAL A 160 -20.51 -1.79 13.86
N ILE A 161 -20.94 -0.79 14.65
CA ILE A 161 -22.24 -0.84 15.30
C ILE A 161 -23.26 -0.66 14.17
N LEU A 162 -23.89 -1.76 13.76
CA LEU A 162 -25.17 -1.69 13.04
C LEU A 162 -26.23 -1.43 14.11
N ASP A 163 -26.74 -0.21 14.18
CA ASP A 163 -27.95 0.12 14.92
C ASP A 163 -29.09 -0.75 14.39
N ARG A 164 -29.51 -1.76 15.17
CA ARG A 164 -30.79 -2.44 14.98
C ARG A 164 -31.83 -1.69 15.79
N GLU A 165 -32.59 -0.84 15.12
CA GLU A 165 -33.94 -0.51 15.55
C GLU A 165 -34.77 -1.79 15.51
N ASP A 166 -35.11 -2.32 16.69
CA ASP A 166 -36.42 -2.93 16.97
C ASP A 166 -36.51 -3.21 18.48
N ASN A 167 -37.05 -2.21 19.19
CA ASN A 167 -37.51 -2.32 20.58
C ASN A 167 -38.75 -3.24 20.64
N LEU A 168 -38.57 -4.52 20.94
CA LEU A 168 -39.67 -5.36 21.43
C LEU A 168 -39.20 -6.22 22.62
N LEU A 169 -39.82 -5.96 23.77
CA LEU A 169 -39.73 -6.77 24.98
C LEU A 169 -40.27 -8.18 24.70
N PHE A 170 -39.49 -9.19 25.07
CA PHE A 170 -40.03 -10.54 25.24
C PHE A 170 -40.83 -10.59 26.56
N CYS A 171 -42.14 -10.80 26.45
CA CYS A 171 -42.97 -11.24 27.55
C CYS A 171 -42.66 -12.71 27.84
N GLU A 172 -42.04 -12.99 29.00
CA GLU A 172 -42.12 -14.32 29.61
C GLU A 172 -43.56 -14.57 30.05
N ASN A 173 -44.14 -15.68 29.60
CA ASN A 173 -45.04 -16.56 30.35
C ASN A 173 -45.52 -17.65 29.40
N ASN A 174 -45.21 -18.91 29.71
CA ASN A 174 -46.12 -20.03 29.46
C ASN A 174 -45.70 -21.21 30.34
N GLU A 175 -46.25 -21.22 31.56
CA GLU A 175 -46.74 -22.45 32.15
C GLU A 175 -47.96 -22.91 31.35
N THR A 176 -47.95 -24.11 30.76
CA THR A 176 -49.08 -25.03 30.94
C THR A 176 -48.66 -26.48 30.69
N ASN A 177 -48.90 -27.26 31.73
CA ASN A 177 -48.97 -28.72 31.75
C ASN A 177 -50.27 -29.18 31.07
N CYS A 178 -50.19 -30.10 30.11
CA CYS A 178 -51.14 -31.16 29.73
C CYS A 178 -50.66 -31.86 28.45
#